data_AF-A0A520AAB5-F1
#
_entry.id   AF-A0A520AAB5-F1
#
_cell.length_a   1.000
_cell.length_b   1.000
_cell.length_c   1.000
_cell.angle_alpha   90.00
_cell.angle_beta   90.00
_cell.angle_gamma   90.00
#
_symmetry.space_group_name_H-M   'P 1'
#
loop_
_entity.id
_entity.type
_entity.pdbx_description
1 polymer ?
#
loop_
_entity_poly.entity_id
_entity_poly.type
_entity_poly.pdbx_seq_one_letter_code
_entity_poly.pdbx_strand_id
1 'polypeptide(L)'
;MIKKLLTAAALVASFSVSAQTVGKITDPEEWINPLMGTLSKPSLSNGNTYPSIAVPWGMNFWTPQTGKMGDGWAYTYDADKIKGFKQTHQPSPWMNDYGQFSIMPVTGKKRFVQDERASWYSHKAEVVKPYYYSVYLADADVTTEITPTERAAQFRFTFPKADTSFVVVDAFDKGSYIKIIPGERKIVGYSTRHAHKVPDNFKNYFVIYFDKPFISADGWKGAELLKGEMEVKADHSGAIVGFKTAKGEQVNMKVASSFISIEQADISLKRELANDGFDATKAKAKAIWNKTLSRISVEGGTVDQTRTFYSSFYRTLFFPNKLYELDANNKIMHWSPFNGKVLPGYMFAGTGFWDTFRALYPFLNLMYPGINKEMQEGLANDYKEGGF
;
A
#
# COMPACT_ATOMS: atom_id res chain seq x y z
N MET A 1 -67.53 1.48 1.56
CA MET A 1 -66.77 0.49 2.36
C MET A 1 -65.40 0.17 1.75
N ILE A 2 -65.28 -0.04 0.44
CA ILE A 2 -64.00 -0.40 -0.23
C ILE A 2 -62.87 0.64 -0.05
N LYS A 3 -63.16 1.95 -0.06
CA LYS A 3 -62.13 2.99 0.17
C LYS A 3 -61.53 2.97 1.58
N LYS A 4 -62.29 2.62 2.63
CA LYS A 4 -61.79 2.54 4.01
C LYS A 4 -60.95 1.27 4.26
N LEU A 5 -61.26 0.18 3.54
CA LEU A 5 -60.47 -1.06 3.57
C LEU A 5 -59.10 -0.90 2.89
N LEU A 6 -59.02 -0.13 1.81
CA LEU A 6 -57.75 0.17 1.13
C LEU A 6 -56.83 1.10 1.94
N THR A 7 -57.38 2.03 2.73
CA THR A 7 -56.57 2.89 3.62
C THR A 7 -56.03 2.12 4.84
N ALA A 8 -56.81 1.18 5.39
CA ALA A 8 -56.36 0.33 6.49
C ALA A 8 -55.27 -0.67 6.04
N ALA A 9 -55.36 -1.22 4.82
CA ALA A 9 -54.34 -2.10 4.26
C ALA A 9 -52.99 -1.39 4.03
N ALA A 10 -53.00 -0.12 3.61
CA ALA A 10 -51.78 0.68 3.46
C ALA A 10 -51.14 1.05 4.81
N LEU A 11 -51.95 1.29 5.85
CA LEU A 11 -51.46 1.57 7.21
C LEU A 11 -50.86 0.34 7.90
N VAL A 12 -51.36 -0.87 7.64
CA VAL A 12 -50.79 -2.12 8.20
C VAL A 12 -49.51 -2.55 7.46
N ALA A 13 -49.39 -2.27 6.16
CA ALA A 13 -48.15 -2.51 5.40
C ALA A 13 -47.00 -1.55 5.75
N SER A 14 -47.26 -0.49 6.52
CA SER A 14 -46.27 0.53 6.90
C SER A 14 -45.46 0.17 8.16
N PHE A 15 -45.85 -0.87 8.92
CA PHE A 15 -45.25 -1.20 10.22
C PHE A 15 -44.22 -2.34 10.20
N SER A 16 -43.71 -2.74 9.03
CA SER A 16 -42.72 -3.84 8.96
C SER A 16 -41.65 -3.65 7.90
N VAL A 17 -41.24 -2.40 7.64
CA VAL A 17 -39.94 -2.16 6.98
C VAL A 17 -38.87 -2.13 8.07
N SER A 18 -38.60 -3.31 8.66
CA SER A 18 -37.38 -3.46 9.46
C SER A 18 -36.21 -3.33 8.49
N ALA A 19 -35.30 -2.38 8.74
CA ALA A 19 -34.04 -2.32 8.00
C ALA A 19 -33.37 -3.70 8.04
N GLN A 20 -32.80 -4.15 6.92
CA GLN A 20 -32.15 -5.44 6.85
C GLN A 20 -30.98 -5.45 7.86
N THR A 21 -31.18 -6.15 8.97
CA THR A 21 -30.16 -6.32 10.00
C THR A 21 -29.15 -7.35 9.55
N VAL A 22 -27.89 -7.10 9.85
CA VAL A 22 -26.79 -7.99 9.55
C VAL A 22 -26.68 -9.04 10.66
N GLY A 23 -26.70 -10.31 10.28
CA GLY A 23 -26.47 -11.42 11.20
C GLY A 23 -25.00 -11.52 11.63
N LYS A 24 -24.64 -12.64 12.26
CA LYS A 24 -23.26 -12.88 12.70
C LYS A 24 -22.26 -12.81 11.53
N ILE A 25 -21.23 -11.99 11.69
CA ILE A 25 -20.16 -11.81 10.71
C ILE A 25 -19.07 -12.87 10.89
N THR A 26 -18.69 -13.54 9.79
CA THR A 26 -17.60 -14.54 9.74
C THR A 26 -16.39 -14.09 8.93
N ASP A 27 -16.57 -13.05 8.12
CA ASP A 27 -15.64 -12.48 7.16
C ASP A 27 -15.57 -10.95 7.33
N PRO A 28 -15.17 -10.45 8.51
CA PRO A 28 -15.18 -9.01 8.83
C PRO A 28 -14.38 -8.17 7.83
N GLU A 29 -13.36 -8.75 7.22
CA GLU A 29 -12.54 -8.08 6.22
C GLU A 29 -13.29 -7.71 4.93
N GLU A 30 -14.40 -8.40 4.64
CA GLU A 30 -15.23 -8.14 3.45
C GLU A 30 -16.13 -6.93 3.62
N TRP A 31 -16.37 -6.49 4.86
CA TRP A 31 -17.20 -5.34 5.23
C TRP A 31 -16.46 -4.01 5.21
N ILE A 32 -15.14 -4.05 5.03
CA ILE A 32 -14.30 -2.86 5.03
C ILE A 32 -14.42 -2.12 3.71
N ASN A 33 -14.54 -0.79 3.80
CA ASN A 33 -14.36 0.13 2.70
C ASN A 33 -13.05 0.93 2.89
N PRO A 34 -11.92 0.54 2.27
CA PRO A 34 -10.67 1.29 2.36
C PRO A 34 -10.73 2.68 1.69
N LEU A 35 -11.79 3.00 0.93
CA LEU A 35 -12.03 4.31 0.36
C LEU A 35 -12.74 5.27 1.32
N MET A 36 -13.23 4.80 2.47
CA MET A 36 -13.81 5.66 3.50
C MET A 36 -12.79 6.71 3.95
N GLY A 37 -13.11 7.98 3.69
CA GLY A 37 -12.27 9.16 3.98
C GLY A 37 -11.45 9.70 2.79
N THR A 38 -11.47 9.03 1.63
CA THR A 38 -10.65 9.42 0.45
C THR A 38 -11.24 10.54 -0.40
N LEU A 39 -12.56 10.78 -0.32
CA LEU A 39 -13.19 11.97 -0.89
C LEU A 39 -13.00 13.15 0.06
N SER A 40 -11.76 13.62 0.16
CA SER A 40 -11.36 14.73 1.04
C SER A 40 -10.57 15.76 0.24
N LYS A 41 -10.66 17.03 0.67
CA LYS A 41 -9.91 18.15 0.08
C LYS A 41 -9.19 18.94 1.18
N PRO A 42 -8.12 19.68 0.87
CA PRO A 42 -7.39 20.49 1.86
C PRO A 42 -8.28 21.45 2.66
N SER A 43 -9.33 21.99 2.03
CA SER A 43 -10.26 22.93 2.67
C SER A 43 -11.33 22.27 3.54
N LEU A 44 -11.58 20.96 3.39
CA LEU A 44 -12.54 20.21 4.19
C LEU A 44 -12.23 18.72 4.13
N SER A 45 -11.80 18.17 5.26
CA SER A 45 -11.51 16.76 5.41
C SER A 45 -12.78 15.96 5.70
N ASN A 46 -12.98 14.87 4.96
CA ASN A 46 -13.91 13.79 5.33
C ASN A 46 -13.15 12.58 5.92
N GLY A 47 -11.87 12.76 6.26
CA GLY A 47 -10.99 11.74 6.81
C GLY A 47 -9.53 11.90 6.39
N ASN A 48 -9.26 12.46 5.20
CA ASN A 48 -7.91 12.63 4.64
C ASN A 48 -7.10 11.32 4.59
N THR A 49 -7.76 10.24 4.18
CA THR A 49 -7.15 8.91 4.07
C THR A 49 -6.76 8.58 2.63
N TYR A 50 -5.92 7.57 2.45
CA TYR A 50 -5.74 6.85 1.18
C TYR A 50 -6.09 5.35 1.38
N PRO A 51 -6.39 4.60 0.30
CA PRO A 51 -6.66 3.16 0.41
C PRO A 51 -5.37 2.37 0.65
N SER A 52 -5.10 2.05 1.91
CA SER A 52 -3.92 1.26 2.32
C SER A 52 -4.09 -0.22 1.98
N ILE A 53 -3.30 -0.72 1.04
CA ILE A 53 -3.22 -2.14 0.70
C ILE A 53 -2.05 -2.71 1.48
N ALA A 54 -2.36 -3.23 2.67
CA ALA A 54 -1.37 -3.68 3.64
C ALA A 54 -1.98 -4.70 4.60
N VAL A 55 -1.13 -5.41 5.34
CA VAL A 55 -1.54 -6.20 6.50
C VAL A 55 -1.49 -5.33 7.77
N PRO A 56 -2.15 -5.73 8.88
CA PRO A 56 -2.12 -4.99 10.15
C PRO A 56 -0.69 -4.65 10.59
N TRP A 57 -0.44 -3.36 10.87
CA TRP A 57 0.85 -2.77 11.25
C TRP A 57 2.02 -3.10 10.31
N GLY A 58 1.75 -3.46 9.05
CA GLY A 58 2.78 -3.74 8.06
C GLY A 58 3.79 -2.60 7.95
N MET A 59 5.05 -2.92 7.68
CA MET A 59 6.09 -1.91 7.51
C MET A 59 5.86 -1.06 6.26
N ASN A 60 5.52 -1.73 5.15
CA ASN A 60 5.40 -1.10 3.83
C ASN A 60 3.94 -1.14 3.37
N PHE A 61 3.31 0.02 3.21
CA PHE A 61 1.95 0.10 2.65
C PHE A 61 2.00 0.35 1.15
N TRP A 62 0.99 -0.15 0.43
CA TRP A 62 0.79 0.12 -0.99
C TRP A 62 -0.49 0.90 -1.23
N THR A 63 -0.49 1.83 -2.17
CA THR A 63 -1.70 2.58 -2.57
C THR A 63 -1.64 2.96 -4.05
N PRO A 64 -2.77 2.98 -4.79
CA PRO A 64 -2.84 3.78 -6.01
C PRO A 64 -2.51 5.24 -5.68
N GLN A 65 -1.78 5.90 -6.58
CA GLN A 65 -1.41 7.30 -6.48
C GLN A 65 -2.09 8.08 -7.60
N THR A 66 -2.97 9.01 -7.24
CA THR A 66 -3.58 9.97 -8.18
C THR A 66 -2.95 11.36 -8.07
N GLY A 67 -2.47 11.73 -6.86
CA GLY A 67 -1.76 12.96 -6.58
C GLY A 67 -0.36 13.00 -7.22
N LYS A 68 0.17 14.20 -7.40
CA LYS A 68 1.54 14.40 -7.90
C LYS A 68 2.57 13.90 -6.88
N MET A 69 3.74 13.48 -7.35
CA MET A 69 4.89 13.19 -6.48
C MET A 69 5.11 14.34 -5.49
N GLY A 70 5.10 14.00 -4.19
CA GLY A 70 5.28 14.96 -3.11
C GLY A 70 4.02 15.61 -2.58
N ASP A 71 2.87 15.45 -3.23
CA ASP A 71 1.58 15.89 -2.70
C ASP A 71 1.16 14.97 -1.54
N GLY A 72 0.72 15.59 -0.43
CA GLY A 72 0.17 14.87 0.72
C GLY A 72 -1.15 14.17 0.40
N TRP A 73 -1.93 14.68 -0.55
CA TRP A 73 -3.13 13.99 -1.06
C TRP A 73 -2.72 12.98 -2.14
N ALA A 74 -1.99 11.94 -1.71
CA ALA A 74 -1.47 10.90 -2.60
C ALA A 74 -2.60 10.21 -3.41
N TYR A 75 -3.79 10.08 -2.83
CA TYR A 75 -4.99 9.59 -3.48
C TYR A 75 -6.20 10.45 -3.08
N THR A 76 -7.01 10.84 -4.06
CA THR A 76 -8.35 11.43 -3.84
C THR A 76 -9.37 10.72 -4.71
N TYR A 77 -10.56 10.48 -4.16
CA TYR A 77 -11.65 9.76 -4.84
C TYR A 77 -12.16 10.49 -6.09
N ASP A 78 -12.09 11.82 -6.13
CA ASP A 78 -12.54 12.61 -7.28
C ASP A 78 -11.47 12.76 -8.38
N ALA A 79 -10.30 12.12 -8.23
CA ALA A 79 -9.27 12.16 -9.25
C ALA A 79 -9.54 11.15 -10.37
N ASP A 80 -9.33 11.60 -11.60
CA ASP A 80 -9.63 10.84 -12.81
C ASP A 80 -8.53 9.87 -13.27
N LYS A 81 -7.30 10.04 -12.77
CA LYS A 81 -6.13 9.33 -13.27
C LYS A 81 -5.24 8.78 -12.17
N ILE A 82 -4.72 7.58 -12.40
CA ILE A 82 -3.67 6.96 -11.60
C ILE A 82 -2.32 7.20 -12.29
N LYS A 83 -1.33 7.65 -11.51
CA LYS A 83 0.04 7.96 -11.95
C LYS A 83 1.05 6.88 -11.58
N GLY A 84 0.66 5.97 -10.70
CA GLY A 84 1.46 4.83 -10.26
C GLY A 84 0.84 4.14 -9.05
N PHE A 85 1.43 3.01 -8.69
CA PHE A 85 1.15 2.27 -7.48
C PHE A 85 2.35 2.43 -6.56
N LYS A 86 2.12 3.10 -5.45
CA LYS A 86 3.15 3.68 -4.61
C LYS A 86 3.33 2.86 -3.34
N GLN A 87 4.58 2.53 -3.00
CA GLN A 87 4.92 2.17 -1.63
C GLN A 87 4.98 3.45 -0.78
N THR A 88 4.30 3.47 0.36
CA THR A 88 4.12 4.66 1.19
C THR A 88 4.21 4.33 2.68
N HIS A 89 4.63 5.30 3.47
CA HIS A 89 4.66 5.27 4.94
C HIS A 89 3.91 6.48 5.55
N GLN A 90 3.13 7.19 4.73
CA GLN A 90 2.53 8.48 5.08
C GLN A 90 1.45 8.35 6.17
N PRO A 91 1.61 8.94 7.37
CA PRO A 91 0.57 8.85 8.40
C PRO A 91 -0.57 9.87 8.20
N SER A 92 -0.31 10.98 7.50
CA SER A 92 -1.30 12.00 7.14
C SER A 92 -0.81 12.84 5.96
N PRO A 93 -1.69 13.52 5.20
CA PRO A 93 -1.25 14.43 4.13
C PRO A 93 -0.36 15.58 4.65
N TRP A 94 -0.51 15.96 5.92
CA TRP A 94 0.22 17.06 6.54
C TRP A 94 1.65 16.68 6.93
N MET A 95 1.82 15.47 7.46
CA MET A 95 3.14 14.90 7.76
C MET A 95 3.85 14.43 6.48
N ASN A 96 3.07 14.16 5.43
CA ASN A 96 3.57 13.68 4.14
C ASN A 96 4.40 12.39 4.34
N ASP A 97 5.27 12.05 3.40
CA ASP A 97 5.76 10.69 3.24
C ASP A 97 7.29 10.58 3.24
N TYR A 98 7.78 9.35 3.39
CA TYR A 98 9.19 8.99 3.34
C TYR A 98 9.39 7.59 2.74
N GLY A 99 10.58 7.31 2.20
CA GLY A 99 10.94 5.96 1.75
C GLY A 99 10.03 5.43 0.64
N GLN A 100 9.64 6.33 -0.27
CA GLN A 100 8.58 6.14 -1.24
C GLN A 100 9.14 5.93 -2.65
N PHE A 101 8.54 5.00 -3.38
CA PHE A 101 8.77 4.77 -4.81
C PHE A 101 7.46 4.26 -5.44
N SER A 102 7.36 4.26 -6.77
CA SER A 102 6.14 3.80 -7.45
C SER A 102 6.41 2.92 -8.66
N ILE A 103 5.39 2.16 -9.03
CA ILE A 103 5.39 1.22 -10.14
C ILE A 103 4.19 1.52 -11.03
N MET A 104 4.37 1.55 -12.34
CA MET A 104 3.27 1.82 -13.28
C MET A 104 3.42 0.99 -14.55
N PRO A 105 2.47 0.12 -14.91
CA PRO A 105 2.47 -0.51 -16.22
C PRO A 105 1.99 0.49 -17.28
N VAL A 106 2.62 0.48 -18.44
CA VAL A 106 2.25 1.28 -19.61
C VAL A 106 2.37 0.46 -20.89
N THR A 107 1.69 0.86 -21.96
CA THR A 107 1.75 0.17 -23.27
C THR A 107 2.06 1.16 -24.39
N GLY A 108 2.57 0.63 -25.51
CA GLY A 108 2.85 1.41 -26.72
C GLY A 108 4.14 2.24 -26.67
N LYS A 109 4.21 3.27 -25.80
CA LYS A 109 5.37 4.17 -25.68
C LYS A 109 5.98 4.10 -24.27
N LYS A 110 7.31 4.21 -24.20
CA LYS A 110 8.03 4.38 -22.93
C LYS A 110 7.73 5.78 -22.38
N ARG A 111 6.92 5.86 -21.32
CA ARG A 111 6.57 7.12 -20.65
C ARG A 111 6.97 7.03 -19.19
N PHE A 112 7.91 7.86 -18.77
CA PHE A 112 8.30 7.93 -17.36
C PHE A 112 7.66 9.11 -16.65
N VAL A 113 7.57 10.28 -17.28
CA VAL A 113 7.06 11.49 -16.63
C VAL A 113 5.64 11.22 -16.09
N GLN A 114 5.42 11.50 -14.81
CA GLN A 114 4.22 11.05 -14.07
C GLN A 114 2.89 11.42 -14.74
N ASP A 115 2.82 12.60 -15.37
CA ASP A 115 1.60 13.09 -16.03
C ASP A 115 1.42 12.46 -17.42
N GLU A 116 2.52 12.07 -18.07
CA GLU A 116 2.50 11.40 -19.38
C GLU A 116 2.14 9.91 -19.27
N ARG A 117 2.60 9.25 -18.20
CA ARG A 117 2.33 7.83 -17.91
C ARG A 117 0.98 7.59 -17.22
N ALA A 118 0.35 8.67 -16.72
CA ALA A 118 -0.92 8.57 -16.01
C ALA A 118 -2.01 7.97 -16.90
N SER A 119 -2.87 7.15 -16.30
CA SER A 119 -3.96 6.48 -17.00
C SER A 119 -5.31 6.79 -16.38
N TRP A 120 -6.31 7.07 -17.22
CA TRP A 120 -7.70 7.15 -16.80
C TRP A 120 -8.18 5.84 -16.16
N TYR A 121 -8.99 5.95 -15.12
CA TYR A 121 -9.66 4.82 -14.49
C TYR A 121 -11.08 5.20 -14.03
N SER A 122 -11.83 4.23 -13.52
CA SER A 122 -13.13 4.47 -12.89
C SER A 122 -13.28 3.58 -11.68
N HIS A 123 -13.89 4.08 -10.60
CA HIS A 123 -14.24 3.25 -9.44
C HIS A 123 -15.18 2.09 -9.77
N LYS A 124 -15.89 2.13 -10.91
CA LYS A 124 -16.70 1.00 -11.39
C LYS A 124 -15.85 -0.19 -11.85
N ALA A 125 -14.59 0.05 -12.19
CA ALA A 125 -13.60 -0.95 -12.58
C ALA A 125 -12.44 -1.00 -11.57
N GLU A 126 -12.71 -0.61 -10.32
CA GLU A 126 -11.78 -0.64 -9.21
C GLU A 126 -12.35 -1.52 -8.09
N VAL A 127 -11.52 -2.41 -7.56
CA VAL A 127 -11.82 -3.23 -6.39
C VAL A 127 -10.80 -2.90 -5.31
N VAL A 128 -11.27 -2.42 -4.17
CA VAL A 128 -10.42 -2.01 -3.05
C VAL A 128 -10.78 -2.81 -1.81
N LYS A 129 -9.87 -3.69 -1.39
CA LYS A 129 -9.96 -4.49 -0.17
C LYS A 129 -8.66 -4.32 0.62
N PRO A 130 -8.69 -4.49 1.97
CA PRO A 130 -7.47 -4.40 2.80
C PRO A 130 -6.29 -5.24 2.30
N TYR A 131 -6.58 -6.44 1.81
CA TYR A 131 -5.61 -7.44 1.36
C TYR A 131 -5.45 -7.50 -0.16
N TYR A 132 -6.21 -6.73 -0.93
CA TYR A 132 -6.24 -6.85 -2.38
C TYR A 132 -6.74 -5.58 -3.05
N TYR A 133 -6.01 -5.14 -4.07
CA TYR A 133 -6.41 -4.05 -4.95
C TYR A 133 -6.44 -4.53 -6.39
N SER A 134 -7.41 -4.05 -7.16
CA SER A 134 -7.47 -4.24 -8.61
C SER A 134 -8.02 -3.01 -9.28
N VAL A 135 -7.43 -2.59 -10.40
CA VAL A 135 -7.95 -1.50 -11.22
C VAL A 135 -7.65 -1.74 -12.69
N TYR A 136 -8.61 -1.37 -13.54
CA TYR A 136 -8.39 -1.28 -14.98
C TYR A 136 -7.88 0.12 -15.37
N LEU A 137 -6.72 0.17 -16.01
CA LEU A 137 -6.06 1.38 -16.51
C LEU A 137 -6.42 1.57 -17.99
N ALA A 138 -7.36 2.46 -18.28
CA ALA A 138 -7.99 2.57 -19.60
C ALA A 138 -7.03 2.98 -20.72
N ASP A 139 -6.08 3.89 -20.45
CA ASP A 139 -5.14 4.38 -21.47
C ASP A 139 -4.09 3.32 -21.85
N ALA A 140 -3.83 2.36 -20.95
CA ALA A 140 -2.87 1.30 -21.16
C ALA A 140 -3.52 -0.02 -21.62
N ASP A 141 -4.84 -0.17 -21.45
CA ASP A 141 -5.56 -1.44 -21.56
C ASP A 141 -4.94 -2.54 -20.68
N VAL A 142 -4.62 -2.18 -19.42
CA VAL A 142 -3.98 -3.08 -18.44
C VAL A 142 -4.81 -3.16 -17.18
N THR A 143 -5.07 -4.37 -16.70
CA THR A 143 -5.56 -4.57 -15.31
C THR A 143 -4.37 -4.77 -14.40
N THR A 144 -4.28 -3.95 -13.34
CA THR A 144 -3.25 -4.10 -12.31
C THR A 144 -3.87 -4.60 -11.02
N GLU A 145 -3.25 -5.61 -10.43
CA GLU A 145 -3.65 -6.17 -9.15
C GLU A 145 -2.49 -6.16 -8.15
N ILE A 146 -2.78 -5.97 -6.86
CA ILE A 146 -1.79 -5.89 -5.77
C ILE A 146 -2.26 -6.73 -4.58
N THR A 147 -1.36 -7.50 -3.98
CA THR A 147 -1.54 -8.11 -2.65
C THR A 147 -0.29 -7.93 -1.79
N PRO A 148 -0.42 -7.55 -0.50
CA PRO A 148 0.72 -7.22 0.35
C PRO A 148 1.10 -8.36 1.31
N THR A 149 2.30 -8.26 1.89
CA THR A 149 2.71 -8.86 3.16
C THR A 149 3.12 -7.74 4.12
N GLU A 150 3.90 -8.01 5.18
CA GLU A 150 4.36 -6.95 6.10
C GLU A 150 5.36 -6.00 5.42
N ARG A 151 6.27 -6.52 4.59
CA ARG A 151 7.39 -5.78 3.96
C ARG A 151 7.48 -5.97 2.45
N ALA A 152 6.71 -6.90 1.90
CA ALA A 152 6.70 -7.21 0.47
C ALA A 152 5.30 -7.04 -0.13
N ALA A 153 5.21 -7.13 -1.46
CA ALA A 153 3.97 -7.25 -2.19
C ALA A 153 4.17 -8.05 -3.48
N GLN A 154 3.08 -8.61 -3.98
CA GLN A 154 3.00 -9.11 -5.35
C GLN A 154 2.09 -8.22 -6.18
N PHE A 155 2.52 -7.98 -7.40
CA PHE A 155 1.74 -7.35 -8.45
C PHE A 155 1.46 -8.37 -9.54
N ARG A 156 0.28 -8.24 -10.14
CA ARG A 156 -0.09 -8.97 -11.36
C ARG A 156 -0.61 -7.97 -12.38
N PHE A 157 0.05 -7.90 -13.52
CA PHE A 157 -0.33 -7.03 -14.63
C PHE A 157 -0.90 -7.89 -15.75
N THR A 158 -2.20 -7.73 -16.04
CA THR A 158 -2.83 -8.41 -17.19
C THR A 158 -2.78 -7.46 -18.38
N PHE A 159 -1.87 -7.74 -19.32
CA PHE A 159 -1.60 -6.90 -20.48
C PHE A 159 -2.47 -7.27 -21.69
N PRO A 160 -2.66 -6.34 -22.64
CA PRO A 160 -3.27 -6.63 -23.92
C PRO A 160 -2.24 -7.28 -24.86
N LYS A 161 -2.68 -7.67 -26.05
CA LYS A 161 -1.75 -8.08 -27.10
C LYS A 161 -0.96 -6.86 -27.55
N ALA A 162 0.35 -6.85 -27.33
CA ALA A 162 1.23 -5.76 -27.75
C ALA A 162 2.65 -6.29 -28.02
N ASP A 163 3.31 -5.74 -29.04
CA ASP A 163 4.74 -5.97 -29.26
C ASP A 163 5.60 -5.24 -28.22
N THR A 164 5.05 -4.18 -27.60
CA THR A 164 5.71 -3.36 -26.58
C THR A 164 4.77 -3.03 -25.41
N SER A 165 4.94 -3.78 -24.32
CA SER A 165 4.38 -3.52 -22.99
C SER A 165 5.52 -3.17 -22.04
N PHE A 166 5.30 -2.28 -21.09
CA PHE A 166 6.36 -1.82 -20.18
C PHE A 166 5.88 -1.77 -18.73
N VAL A 167 6.84 -1.90 -17.82
CA VAL A 167 6.67 -1.54 -16.41
C VAL A 167 7.70 -0.47 -16.07
N VAL A 168 7.20 0.64 -15.55
CA VAL A 168 7.98 1.78 -15.07
C VAL A 168 8.20 1.63 -13.58
N VAL A 169 9.44 1.81 -13.12
CA VAL A 169 9.79 1.92 -11.70
C VAL A 169 10.37 3.30 -11.47
N ASP A 170 9.71 4.09 -10.64
CA ASP A 170 10.06 5.46 -10.32
C ASP A 170 10.56 5.53 -8.87
N ALA A 171 11.85 5.80 -8.69
CA ALA A 171 12.50 5.86 -7.38
C ALA A 171 12.41 7.25 -6.72
N PHE A 172 11.66 8.18 -7.32
CA PHE A 172 11.39 9.54 -6.87
C PHE A 172 12.63 10.44 -6.85
N ASP A 173 12.42 11.73 -6.63
CA ASP A 173 13.44 12.79 -6.58
C ASP A 173 14.16 12.88 -5.21
N LYS A 174 15.03 13.88 -5.05
CA LYS A 174 15.88 14.13 -3.86
C LYS A 174 17.03 13.13 -3.67
N GLY A 175 17.48 12.50 -4.75
CA GLY A 175 18.66 11.65 -4.80
C GLY A 175 18.34 10.17 -4.70
N SER A 176 18.01 9.53 -5.81
CA SER A 176 17.66 8.11 -5.86
C SER A 176 18.63 7.30 -6.72
N TYR A 177 18.46 5.98 -6.70
CA TYR A 177 19.29 5.04 -7.44
C TYR A 177 18.45 3.88 -7.96
N ILE A 178 18.75 3.43 -9.17
CA ILE A 178 18.19 2.22 -9.77
C ILE A 178 19.25 1.46 -10.55
N LYS A 179 19.17 0.13 -10.49
CA LYS A 179 19.92 -0.79 -11.33
C LYS A 179 19.04 -1.93 -11.83
N ILE A 180 19.04 -2.14 -13.14
CA ILE A 180 18.36 -3.22 -13.84
C ILE A 180 19.36 -4.35 -14.06
N ILE A 181 18.97 -5.58 -13.74
CA ILE A 181 19.79 -6.78 -13.87
C ILE A 181 19.00 -7.79 -14.71
N PRO A 182 19.05 -7.71 -16.06
CA PRO A 182 18.21 -8.51 -16.94
C PRO A 182 18.38 -10.02 -16.78
N GLY A 183 19.61 -10.48 -16.53
CA GLY A 183 19.92 -11.90 -16.33
C GLY A 183 19.20 -12.54 -15.13
N GLU A 184 18.75 -11.71 -14.18
CA GLU A 184 17.99 -12.14 -13.02
C GLU A 184 16.51 -11.70 -13.06
N ARG A 185 16.07 -11.05 -14.15
CA ARG A 185 14.77 -10.37 -14.24
C ARG A 185 14.51 -9.46 -13.04
N LYS A 186 15.56 -8.75 -12.61
CA LYS A 186 15.62 -8.05 -11.32
C LYS A 186 15.84 -6.56 -11.53
N ILE A 187 15.22 -5.75 -10.69
CA ILE A 187 15.54 -4.33 -10.50
C ILE A 187 15.84 -4.13 -9.02
N VAL A 188 16.92 -3.42 -8.70
CA VAL A 188 17.24 -2.98 -7.34
C VAL A 188 17.40 -1.47 -7.33
N GLY A 189 17.21 -0.84 -6.17
CA GLY A 189 17.38 0.60 -6.06
C GLY A 189 17.18 1.11 -4.65
N TYR A 190 17.21 2.43 -4.51
CA TYR A 190 16.76 3.09 -3.29
C TYR A 190 16.10 4.44 -3.58
N SER A 191 15.18 4.82 -2.70
CA SER A 191 14.63 6.17 -2.59
C SER A 191 15.11 6.81 -1.28
N THR A 192 15.42 8.11 -1.34
CA THR A 192 15.77 8.94 -0.18
C THR A 192 14.72 9.99 0.11
N ARG A 193 13.67 10.12 -0.73
CA ARG A 193 12.69 11.19 -0.59
C ARG A 193 11.99 11.09 0.77
N HIS A 194 12.06 12.19 1.51
CA HIS A 194 11.41 12.37 2.80
C HIS A 194 10.87 13.80 2.94
N ALA A 195 9.88 13.97 3.82
CA ALA A 195 9.29 15.26 4.16
C ALA A 195 9.95 15.93 5.38
N HIS A 196 10.39 15.13 6.35
CA HIS A 196 10.95 15.60 7.62
C HIS A 196 12.39 15.16 7.80
N LYS A 197 13.11 15.83 8.71
CA LYS A 197 14.52 15.56 8.99
C LYS A 197 14.73 14.09 9.34
N VAL A 198 15.69 13.47 8.65
CA VAL A 198 16.18 12.11 8.88
C VAL A 198 17.71 12.14 8.88
N PRO A 199 18.39 11.13 9.45
CA PRO A 199 19.84 10.97 9.31
C PRO A 199 20.29 10.97 7.84
N ASP A 200 21.48 11.52 7.56
CA ASP A 200 22.00 11.71 6.20
C ASP A 200 22.13 10.41 5.38
N ASN A 201 22.22 9.27 6.05
CA ASN A 201 22.31 7.95 5.41
C ASN A 201 20.95 7.29 5.15
N PHE A 202 19.82 7.97 5.42
CA PHE A 202 18.47 7.46 5.18
C PHE A 202 18.26 7.01 3.73
N LYS A 203 17.85 5.74 3.57
CA LYS A 203 17.45 5.14 2.31
C LYS A 203 16.38 4.09 2.57
N ASN A 204 15.38 4.01 1.69
CA ASN A 204 14.55 2.81 1.54
C ASN A 204 15.04 2.06 0.31
N TYR A 205 15.66 0.91 0.53
CA TYR A 205 16.22 0.03 -0.49
C TYR A 205 15.16 -0.94 -0.98
N PHE A 206 14.95 -1.06 -2.29
CA PHE A 206 13.97 -1.97 -2.85
C PHE A 206 14.60 -3.00 -3.79
N VAL A 207 13.97 -4.17 -3.86
CA VAL A 207 14.26 -5.24 -4.80
C VAL A 207 12.96 -5.68 -5.47
N ILE A 208 13.02 -5.86 -6.78
CA ILE A 208 11.88 -6.20 -7.63
C ILE A 208 12.28 -7.36 -8.54
N TYR A 209 11.49 -8.41 -8.59
CA TYR A 209 11.65 -9.56 -9.47
C TYR A 209 10.44 -9.71 -10.39
N PHE A 210 10.69 -10.02 -11.65
CA PHE A 210 9.66 -10.34 -12.64
C PHE A 210 9.73 -11.83 -13.02
N ASP A 211 8.57 -12.40 -13.34
CA ASP A 211 8.48 -13.78 -13.86
C ASP A 211 8.73 -13.87 -15.37
N LYS A 212 8.73 -12.73 -16.07
CA LYS A 212 8.95 -12.64 -17.52
C LYS A 212 10.29 -11.97 -17.88
N PRO A 213 11.08 -12.52 -18.82
CA PRO A 213 12.31 -11.89 -19.31
C PRO A 213 12.08 -10.52 -19.95
N PHE A 214 13.03 -9.61 -19.78
CA PHE A 214 13.01 -8.28 -20.39
C PHE A 214 13.45 -8.35 -21.85
N ILE A 215 12.67 -7.76 -22.76
CA ILE A 215 13.09 -7.54 -24.17
C ILE A 215 13.76 -6.18 -24.35
N SER A 216 13.58 -5.27 -23.40
CA SER A 216 14.28 -3.99 -23.30
C SER A 216 14.44 -3.58 -21.85
N ALA A 217 15.52 -2.87 -21.54
CA ALA A 217 15.80 -2.33 -20.21
C ALA A 217 16.51 -0.99 -20.38
N ASP A 218 15.91 0.07 -19.86
CA ASP A 218 16.44 1.42 -19.97
C ASP A 218 16.28 2.17 -18.66
N GLY A 219 17.32 2.90 -18.31
CA GLY A 219 17.35 3.82 -17.19
C GLY A 219 16.65 5.13 -17.54
N TRP A 220 16.32 5.88 -16.51
CA TRP A 220 15.72 7.20 -16.65
C TRP A 220 16.33 8.18 -15.65
N LYS A 221 16.60 9.41 -16.09
CA LYS A 221 17.15 10.49 -15.27
C LYS A 221 16.32 11.76 -15.46
N GLY A 222 15.58 12.16 -14.42
CA GLY A 222 14.67 13.31 -14.48
C GLY A 222 13.59 13.15 -15.55
N ALA A 223 13.76 13.81 -16.69
CA ALA A 223 12.86 13.71 -17.85
C ALA A 223 13.51 13.02 -19.07
N GLU A 224 14.71 12.46 -18.92
CA GLU A 224 15.50 11.87 -20.00
C GLU A 224 15.52 10.33 -19.94
N LEU A 225 15.22 9.70 -21.09
CA LEU A 225 15.40 8.26 -21.29
C LEU A 225 16.86 7.95 -21.62
N LEU A 226 17.50 7.13 -20.80
CA LEU A 226 18.88 6.69 -20.98
C LEU A 226 18.88 5.31 -21.64
N LYS A 227 18.87 5.30 -22.98
CA LYS A 227 18.72 4.06 -23.77
C LYS A 227 19.87 3.09 -23.51
N GLY A 228 19.54 1.89 -23.07
CA GLY A 228 20.53 0.84 -22.76
C GLY A 228 21.38 1.08 -21.51
N GLU A 229 21.23 2.22 -20.82
CA GLU A 229 21.87 2.43 -19.52
C GLU A 229 21.06 1.73 -18.44
N MET A 230 21.65 0.74 -17.77
CA MET A 230 20.94 -0.10 -16.81
C MET A 230 21.24 0.26 -15.35
N GLU A 231 22.02 1.29 -15.10
CA GLU A 231 22.37 1.76 -13.76
C GLU A 231 22.36 3.28 -13.72
N VAL A 232 21.50 3.85 -12.89
CA VAL A 232 21.28 5.30 -12.82
C VAL A 232 21.33 5.75 -11.37
N LYS A 233 22.17 6.74 -11.10
CA LYS A 233 22.20 7.50 -9.85
C LYS A 233 22.06 8.98 -10.19
N ALA A 234 20.97 9.58 -9.77
CA ALA A 234 20.64 10.97 -10.08
C ALA A 234 19.73 11.56 -9.00
N ASP A 235 19.41 12.85 -9.12
CA ASP A 235 18.38 13.46 -8.27
C ASP A 235 17.05 12.70 -8.39
N HIS A 236 16.65 12.34 -9.61
CA HIS A 236 15.46 11.53 -9.88
C HIS A 236 15.80 10.39 -10.85
N SER A 237 15.85 9.16 -10.33
CA SER A 237 16.22 7.95 -11.07
C SER A 237 15.01 7.05 -11.33
N GLY A 238 15.05 6.34 -12.45
CA GLY A 238 13.99 5.45 -12.88
C GLY A 238 14.47 4.28 -13.72
N ALA A 239 13.60 3.28 -13.88
CA ALA A 239 13.76 2.19 -14.84
C ALA A 239 12.49 2.01 -15.67
N ILE A 240 12.66 1.59 -16.91
CA ILE A 240 11.59 1.08 -17.76
C ILE A 240 12.05 -0.26 -18.33
N VAL A 241 11.36 -1.34 -17.97
CA VAL A 241 11.56 -2.68 -18.53
C VAL A 241 10.42 -3.05 -19.46
N GLY A 242 10.75 -3.70 -20.57
CA GLY A 242 9.81 -4.02 -21.64
C GLY A 242 9.58 -5.51 -21.86
N PHE A 243 8.40 -5.82 -22.37
CA PHE A 243 7.89 -7.16 -22.63
C PHE A 243 7.11 -7.19 -23.95
N LYS A 244 7.13 -8.33 -24.63
CA LYS A 244 6.11 -8.67 -25.65
C LYS A 244 5.01 -9.49 -24.98
N THR A 245 3.74 -9.11 -25.18
CA THR A 245 2.60 -9.72 -24.47
C THR A 245 1.52 -10.21 -25.43
N ALA A 246 0.91 -11.34 -25.10
CA ALA A 246 -0.34 -11.83 -25.70
C ALA A 246 -1.56 -11.22 -25.00
N LYS A 247 -2.74 -11.33 -25.64
CA LYS A 247 -4.00 -10.83 -25.07
C LYS A 247 -4.30 -11.56 -23.75
N GLY A 248 -4.39 -10.82 -22.65
CA GLY A 248 -4.66 -11.37 -21.33
C GLY A 248 -3.46 -12.04 -20.68
N GLU A 249 -2.25 -11.86 -21.22
CA GLU A 249 -1.05 -12.40 -20.61
C GLU A 249 -0.75 -11.69 -19.29
N GLN A 250 -0.46 -12.46 -18.26
CA GLN A 250 -0.13 -11.97 -16.93
C GLN A 250 1.38 -11.89 -16.76
N VAL A 251 1.89 -10.72 -16.36
CA VAL A 251 3.25 -10.54 -15.88
C VAL A 251 3.19 -10.33 -14.38
N ASN A 252 3.80 -11.24 -13.61
CA ASN A 252 3.84 -11.14 -12.16
C ASN A 252 5.15 -10.49 -11.71
N MET A 253 5.04 -9.68 -10.68
CA MET A 253 6.16 -8.95 -10.11
C MET A 253 6.13 -9.06 -8.59
N LYS A 254 7.24 -9.50 -7.99
CA LYS A 254 7.44 -9.54 -6.53
C LYS A 254 8.33 -8.37 -6.13
N VAL A 255 7.96 -7.65 -5.09
CA VAL A 255 8.71 -6.48 -4.60
C VAL A 255 8.79 -6.50 -3.08
N ALA A 256 9.92 -6.09 -2.54
CA ALA A 256 10.08 -5.79 -1.12
C ALA A 256 11.01 -4.59 -0.96
N SER A 257 10.95 -3.96 0.21
CA SER A 257 11.92 -2.94 0.59
C SER A 257 12.36 -3.06 2.04
N SER A 258 13.49 -2.42 2.34
CA SER A 258 14.15 -2.40 3.65
C SER A 258 14.73 -1.01 3.90
N PHE A 259 14.78 -0.59 5.17
CA PHE A 259 15.50 0.61 5.58
C PHE A 259 16.98 0.33 5.90
N ILE A 260 17.41 -0.92 5.79
CA ILE A 260 18.76 -1.38 6.17
C ILE A 260 19.63 -1.56 4.92
N SER A 261 19.24 -2.42 3.97
CA SER A 261 20.02 -2.68 2.76
C SER A 261 19.23 -3.41 1.66
N ILE A 262 19.81 -3.54 0.46
CA ILE A 262 19.24 -4.35 -0.63
C ILE A 262 19.17 -5.83 -0.22
N GLU A 263 20.21 -6.33 0.45
CA GLU A 263 20.29 -7.71 0.94
C GLU A 263 19.20 -7.99 1.96
N GLN A 264 18.95 -7.06 2.89
CA GLN A 264 17.87 -7.20 3.87
C GLN A 264 16.49 -7.16 3.19
N ALA A 265 16.29 -6.32 2.17
CA ALA A 265 15.05 -6.34 1.37
C ALA A 265 14.84 -7.70 0.69
N ASP A 266 15.90 -8.32 0.18
CA ASP A 266 15.86 -9.66 -0.44
C ASP A 266 15.57 -10.78 0.58
N ILE A 267 16.12 -10.68 1.81
CA ILE A 267 15.78 -11.57 2.93
C ILE A 267 14.28 -11.45 3.25
N SER A 268 13.76 -10.23 3.39
CA SER A 268 12.35 -9.98 3.65
C SER A 268 11.46 -10.55 2.54
N LEU A 269 11.83 -10.35 1.27
CA LEU A 269 11.10 -10.89 0.11
C LEU A 269 11.04 -12.42 0.15
N LYS A 270 12.19 -13.08 0.29
CA LYS A 270 12.31 -14.55 0.32
C LYS A 270 11.56 -15.16 1.50
N ARG A 271 11.60 -14.52 2.66
CA ARG A 271 10.89 -14.97 3.86
C ARG A 271 9.37 -14.83 3.70
N GLU A 272 8.90 -13.66 3.29
CA GLU A 272 7.47 -13.33 3.36
C GLU A 272 6.68 -13.86 2.15
N LEU A 273 7.30 -13.92 0.97
CA LEU A 273 6.65 -14.46 -0.24
C LEU A 273 7.05 -15.91 -0.51
N ALA A 274 8.23 -16.36 -0.08
CA ALA A 274 8.73 -17.71 -0.32
C ALA A 274 8.44 -18.19 -1.76
N ASN A 275 7.82 -19.37 -1.90
CA ASN A 275 7.36 -19.92 -3.17
C ASN A 275 5.91 -19.57 -3.51
N ASP A 276 5.25 -18.68 -2.76
CA ASP A 276 3.87 -18.31 -3.01
C ASP A 276 3.73 -17.57 -4.35
N GLY A 277 2.70 -17.92 -5.10
CA GLY A 277 2.16 -17.09 -6.18
C GLY A 277 1.18 -16.04 -5.66
N PHE A 278 0.72 -15.17 -6.56
CA PHE A 278 -0.16 -14.03 -6.24
C PHE A 278 -1.40 -14.45 -5.41
N ASP A 279 -2.14 -15.45 -5.85
CA ASP A 279 -3.40 -15.84 -5.19
C ASP A 279 -3.17 -16.46 -3.80
N ALA A 280 -2.03 -17.15 -3.59
CA ALA A 280 -1.65 -17.66 -2.28
C ALA A 280 -1.31 -16.52 -1.31
N THR A 281 -0.55 -15.51 -1.76
CA THR A 281 -0.27 -14.30 -0.96
C THR A 281 -1.56 -13.55 -0.63
N LYS A 282 -2.48 -13.40 -1.61
CA LYS A 282 -3.81 -12.80 -1.40
C LYS A 282 -4.62 -13.53 -0.34
N ALA A 283 -4.68 -14.85 -0.40
CA ALA A 283 -5.39 -15.67 0.58
C ALA A 283 -4.79 -15.52 1.99
N LYS A 284 -3.46 -15.51 2.11
CA LYS A 284 -2.76 -15.30 3.39
C LYS A 284 -3.03 -13.90 3.95
N ALA A 285 -2.95 -12.85 3.14
CA ALA A 285 -3.26 -11.50 3.55
C ALA A 285 -4.73 -11.36 4.01
N LYS A 286 -5.68 -11.96 3.28
CA LYS A 286 -7.09 -12.04 3.68
C LYS A 286 -7.25 -12.74 5.04
N ALA A 287 -6.61 -13.89 5.23
CA ALA A 287 -6.68 -14.65 6.47
C ALA A 287 -6.09 -13.89 7.67
N ILE A 288 -5.02 -13.11 7.47
CA ILE A 288 -4.45 -12.24 8.50
C ILE A 288 -5.48 -11.19 8.94
N TRP A 289 -6.13 -10.52 8.00
CA TRP A 289 -7.18 -9.54 8.32
C TRP A 289 -8.37 -10.17 9.03
N ASN A 290 -8.88 -11.29 8.51
CA ASN A 290 -9.97 -12.04 9.12
C ASN A 290 -9.65 -12.39 10.59
N LYS A 291 -8.48 -13.01 10.84
CA LYS A 291 -8.03 -13.39 12.18
C LYS A 291 -7.91 -12.18 13.11
N THR A 292 -7.38 -11.07 12.60
CA THR A 292 -7.14 -9.86 13.40
C THR A 292 -8.46 -9.22 13.80
N LEU A 293 -9.36 -8.99 12.84
CA LEU A 293 -10.65 -8.33 13.05
C LEU A 293 -11.67 -9.21 13.81
N SER A 294 -11.54 -10.54 13.73
CA SER A 294 -12.42 -11.48 14.43
C SER A 294 -12.32 -11.43 15.96
N ARG A 295 -11.43 -10.59 16.51
CA ARG A 295 -11.44 -10.26 17.95
C ARG A 295 -12.72 -9.56 18.40
N ILE A 296 -13.44 -8.89 17.48
CA ILE A 296 -14.75 -8.30 17.75
C ILE A 296 -15.73 -8.76 16.68
N SER A 297 -16.79 -9.44 17.12
CA SER A 297 -17.94 -9.80 16.28
C SER A 297 -19.11 -8.91 16.67
N VAL A 298 -19.74 -8.28 15.68
CA VAL A 298 -20.93 -7.44 15.85
C VAL A 298 -22.09 -8.03 15.04
N GLU A 299 -23.31 -7.91 15.55
CA GLU A 299 -24.54 -8.39 14.92
C GLU A 299 -25.74 -7.49 15.28
N GLY A 300 -26.84 -7.61 14.54
CA GLY A 300 -28.09 -6.89 14.81
C GLY A 300 -28.11 -5.43 14.32
N GLY A 301 -27.00 -4.92 13.79
CA GLY A 301 -26.90 -3.60 13.16
C GLY A 301 -27.31 -3.58 11.70
N THR A 302 -27.46 -2.37 11.14
CA THR A 302 -27.65 -2.17 9.70
C THR A 302 -26.37 -2.43 8.91
N VAL A 303 -26.49 -2.63 7.59
CA VAL A 303 -25.33 -2.75 6.68
C VAL A 303 -24.36 -1.58 6.82
N ASP A 304 -24.86 -0.36 6.91
CA ASP A 304 -24.01 0.84 7.03
C ASP A 304 -23.28 0.89 8.37
N GLN A 305 -23.95 0.54 9.47
CA GLN A 305 -23.30 0.44 10.78
C GLN A 305 -22.19 -0.61 10.78
N THR A 306 -22.42 -1.78 10.18
CA THR A 306 -21.41 -2.84 10.09
C THR A 306 -20.21 -2.40 9.24
N ARG A 307 -20.46 -1.75 8.08
CA ARG A 307 -19.40 -1.20 7.23
C ARG A 307 -18.60 -0.12 7.94
N THR A 308 -19.27 0.83 8.60
CA THR A 308 -18.62 1.88 9.38
C THR A 308 -17.77 1.27 10.50
N PHE A 309 -18.33 0.32 11.27
CA PHE A 309 -17.62 -0.32 12.37
C PHE A 309 -16.33 -1.00 11.90
N TYR A 310 -16.41 -1.91 10.92
CA TYR A 310 -15.22 -2.63 10.46
C TYR A 310 -14.25 -1.73 9.69
N SER A 311 -14.73 -0.72 8.96
CA SER A 311 -13.84 0.26 8.30
C SER A 311 -13.10 1.13 9.31
N SER A 312 -13.76 1.58 10.37
CA SER A 312 -13.12 2.31 11.47
C SER A 312 -12.13 1.41 12.22
N PHE A 313 -12.52 0.17 12.54
CA PHE A 313 -11.64 -0.80 13.19
C PHE A 313 -10.40 -1.09 12.35
N TYR A 314 -10.56 -1.32 11.05
CA TYR A 314 -9.45 -1.43 10.10
C TYR A 314 -8.45 -0.27 10.18
N ARG A 315 -8.92 0.97 10.28
CA ARG A 315 -8.05 2.15 10.38
C ARG A 315 -7.24 2.20 11.68
N THR A 316 -7.67 1.54 12.75
CA THR A 316 -6.90 1.48 14.01
C THR A 316 -5.73 0.50 13.96
N LEU A 317 -5.57 -0.25 12.86
CA LEU A 317 -4.64 -1.38 12.77
C LEU A 317 -3.46 -1.11 11.83
N PHE A 318 -3.17 0.16 11.53
CA PHE A 318 -2.01 0.56 10.71
C PHE A 318 -0.93 1.25 11.49
N PHE A 319 -1.31 2.25 12.28
CA PHE A 319 -0.37 3.12 12.96
C PHE A 319 -0.35 2.86 14.48
N PRO A 320 0.83 2.95 15.12
CA PRO A 320 2.12 3.04 14.45
C PRO A 320 2.47 1.77 13.67
N ASN A 321 3.08 1.92 12.49
CA ASN A 321 3.51 0.80 11.66
C ASN A 321 4.84 0.26 12.15
N LYS A 322 5.10 -1.04 11.94
CA LYS A 322 6.40 -1.64 12.24
C LYS A 322 7.49 -0.93 11.43
N LEU A 323 8.62 -0.64 12.05
CA LEU A 323 9.85 -0.14 11.41
C LEU A 323 11.06 -1.03 11.73
N TYR A 324 10.79 -2.25 12.21
CA TYR A 324 11.79 -3.29 12.42
C TYR A 324 11.70 -4.36 11.34
N GLU A 325 12.79 -5.09 11.18
CA GLU A 325 12.97 -6.19 10.25
C GLU A 325 13.57 -7.39 10.99
N LEU A 326 13.60 -8.54 10.31
CA LEU A 326 14.18 -9.77 10.82
C LEU A 326 15.43 -10.11 10.02
N ASP A 327 16.57 -10.25 10.68
CA ASP A 327 17.84 -10.65 10.06
C ASP A 327 17.78 -12.10 9.53
N ALA A 328 18.86 -12.59 8.89
CA ALA A 328 18.91 -13.96 8.37
C ALA A 328 18.72 -15.06 9.45
N ASN A 329 18.95 -14.74 10.73
CA ASN A 329 18.83 -15.64 11.89
C ASN A 329 17.52 -15.44 12.67
N ASN A 330 16.56 -14.68 12.11
CA ASN A 330 15.29 -14.31 12.75
C ASN A 330 15.44 -13.44 14.02
N LYS A 331 16.55 -12.72 14.15
CA LYS A 331 16.70 -11.69 15.17
C LYS A 331 16.06 -10.38 14.70
N ILE A 332 15.38 -9.72 15.63
CA ILE A 332 14.75 -8.43 15.37
C ILE A 332 15.80 -7.34 15.37
N MET A 333 15.79 -6.50 14.34
CA MET A 333 16.65 -5.35 14.19
C MET A 333 15.94 -4.24 13.42
N HIS A 334 16.45 -3.02 13.50
CA HIS A 334 15.89 -1.88 12.78
C HIS A 334 17.01 -0.92 12.36
N TRP A 335 16.75 -0.13 11.32
CA TRP A 335 17.51 1.09 11.08
C TRP A 335 16.89 2.21 11.93
N SER A 336 17.71 2.91 12.71
CA SER A 336 17.29 3.96 13.62
C SER A 336 17.05 5.27 12.88
N PRO A 337 15.81 5.80 12.86
CA PRO A 337 15.53 7.12 12.29
C PRO A 337 16.08 8.27 13.16
N PHE A 338 16.64 7.99 14.34
CA PHE A 338 17.19 8.99 15.24
C PHE A 338 18.69 9.19 15.04
N ASN A 339 19.45 8.10 14.88
CA ASN A 339 20.92 8.14 14.82
C ASN A 339 21.52 7.47 13.57
N GLY A 340 20.71 6.89 12.69
CA GLY A 340 21.13 6.30 11.42
C GLY A 340 21.86 4.96 11.53
N LYS A 341 21.94 4.34 12.72
CA LYS A 341 22.59 3.03 12.92
C LYS A 341 21.58 1.89 12.76
N VAL A 342 22.10 0.70 12.50
CA VAL A 342 21.32 -0.55 12.56
C VAL A 342 21.51 -1.16 13.95
N LEU A 343 20.41 -1.35 14.66
CA LEU A 343 20.41 -1.76 16.08
C LEU A 343 19.43 -2.93 16.31
N PRO A 344 19.66 -3.76 17.33
CA PRO A 344 18.73 -4.84 17.69
C PRO A 344 17.44 -4.29 18.33
N GLY A 345 16.35 -5.02 18.17
CA GLY A 345 15.09 -4.76 18.87
C GLY A 345 14.02 -4.06 18.03
N TYR A 346 12.84 -3.89 18.62
CA TYR A 346 11.67 -3.32 17.96
C TYR A 346 11.82 -1.81 17.70
N MET A 347 11.12 -1.34 16.68
CA MET A 347 11.02 0.07 16.29
C MET A 347 9.70 0.26 15.55
N PHE A 348 9.04 1.40 15.73
CA PHE A 348 7.74 1.71 15.17
C PHE A 348 7.71 3.16 14.67
N ALA A 349 6.82 3.48 13.73
CA ALA A 349 6.74 4.82 13.14
C ALA A 349 5.30 5.25 12.84
N GLY A 350 5.13 6.50 12.38
CA GLY A 350 3.87 6.96 11.80
C GLY A 350 2.75 7.28 12.80
N THR A 351 3.06 7.59 14.05
CA THR A 351 2.05 8.00 15.06
C THR A 351 2.40 9.32 15.73
N GLY A 352 1.39 10.15 15.99
CA GLY A 352 1.48 11.29 16.90
C GLY A 352 0.70 11.01 18.17
N PHE A 353 1.38 10.97 19.33
CA PHE A 353 0.71 10.58 20.58
C PHE A 353 -0.39 11.53 21.00
N TRP A 354 -0.31 12.82 20.67
CA TRP A 354 -1.36 13.80 20.98
C TRP A 354 -2.76 13.38 20.50
N ASP A 355 -2.82 12.64 19.38
CA ASP A 355 -4.05 12.00 18.89
C ASP A 355 -4.26 10.64 19.56
N THR A 356 -3.26 9.76 19.47
CA THR A 356 -3.44 8.32 19.67
C THR A 356 -3.48 7.88 21.13
N PHE A 357 -3.04 8.71 22.08
CA PHE A 357 -3.14 8.39 23.52
C PHE A 357 -4.60 8.25 23.99
N ARG A 358 -5.52 8.97 23.34
CA ARG A 358 -6.90 9.17 23.80
C ARG A 358 -7.73 7.89 23.74
N ALA A 359 -7.55 7.10 22.69
CA ALA A 359 -8.35 5.90 22.44
C ALA A 359 -7.58 4.78 21.71
N LEU A 360 -6.62 5.09 20.84
CA LEU A 360 -5.91 4.06 20.07
C LEU A 360 -5.03 3.20 20.97
N TYR A 361 -4.10 3.78 21.72
CA TYR A 361 -3.26 3.00 22.66
C TYR A 361 -4.08 2.28 23.73
N PRO A 362 -5.10 2.90 24.37
CA PRO A 362 -6.04 2.18 25.24
C PRO A 362 -6.73 1.00 24.56
N PHE A 363 -7.16 1.16 23.30
CA PHE A 363 -7.76 0.10 22.52
C PHE A 363 -6.78 -1.05 22.25
N LEU A 364 -5.53 -0.74 21.92
CA LEU A 364 -4.48 -1.74 21.74
C LEU A 364 -4.17 -2.49 23.04
N ASN A 365 -4.16 -1.81 24.20
CA ASN A 365 -4.02 -2.47 25.50
C ASN A 365 -5.10 -3.52 25.76
N LEU A 366 -6.34 -3.21 25.38
CA LEU A 366 -7.47 -4.12 25.56
C LEU A 366 -7.46 -5.25 24.55
N MET A 367 -7.36 -4.92 23.26
CA MET A 367 -7.63 -5.86 22.18
C MET A 367 -6.37 -6.53 21.63
N TYR A 368 -5.22 -5.87 21.66
CA TYR A 368 -3.95 -6.33 21.06
C TYR A 368 -2.74 -6.06 21.97
N PRO A 369 -2.74 -6.49 23.24
CA PRO A 369 -1.64 -6.16 24.16
C PRO A 369 -0.27 -6.65 23.69
N GLY A 370 -0.23 -7.72 22.87
CA GLY A 370 1.00 -8.22 22.25
C GLY A 370 1.67 -7.19 21.34
N ILE A 371 0.94 -6.56 20.43
CA ILE A 371 1.54 -5.53 19.56
C ILE A 371 1.91 -4.29 20.38
N ASN A 372 1.10 -3.91 21.37
CA ASN A 372 1.42 -2.75 22.17
C ASN A 372 2.68 -2.96 23.03
N LYS A 373 2.95 -4.20 23.47
CA LYS A 373 4.22 -4.54 24.12
C LYS A 373 5.40 -4.24 23.20
N GLU A 374 5.35 -4.70 21.94
CA GLU A 374 6.40 -4.40 20.95
C GLU A 374 6.56 -2.88 20.75
N MET A 375 5.44 -2.15 20.69
CA MET A 375 5.45 -0.69 20.56
C MET A 375 6.13 -0.01 21.76
N GLN A 376 5.85 -0.42 23.00
CA GLN A 376 6.49 0.15 24.19
C GLN A 376 8.00 -0.17 24.23
N GLU A 377 8.42 -1.36 23.79
CA GLU A 377 9.84 -1.68 23.63
C GLU A 377 10.50 -0.80 22.55
N GLY A 378 9.77 -0.50 21.47
CA GLY A 378 10.17 0.48 20.45
C GLY A 378 10.39 1.87 21.04
N LEU A 379 9.47 2.39 21.85
CA LEU A 379 9.63 3.70 22.51
C LEU A 379 10.83 3.74 23.45
N ALA A 380 11.14 2.64 24.12
CA ALA A 380 12.35 2.55 24.92
C ALA A 380 13.63 2.62 24.06
N ASN A 381 13.58 2.15 22.81
CA ASN A 381 14.66 2.31 21.85
C ASN A 381 14.72 3.75 21.30
N ASP A 382 13.58 4.38 20.99
CA ASP A 382 13.50 5.81 20.61
C ASP A 382 14.25 6.68 21.62
N TYR A 383 13.96 6.50 22.92
CA TYR A 383 14.62 7.25 23.99
C TYR A 383 16.14 6.99 24.05
N LYS A 384 16.57 5.72 23.93
CA LYS A 384 18.01 5.37 23.97
C LYS A 384 18.77 5.92 22.76
N GLU A 385 18.10 6.07 21.63
CA GLU A 385 18.72 6.36 20.34
C GLU A 385 18.63 7.82 19.94
N GLY A 386 17.57 8.51 20.39
CA GLY A 386 17.29 9.92 20.11
C GLY A 386 17.33 10.82 21.34
N GLY A 387 17.28 10.27 22.56
CA GLY A 387 17.39 11.00 23.83
C GLY A 387 16.09 11.60 24.38
N PHE A 388 14.93 11.30 23.78
CA PHE A 388 13.60 11.82 24.16
C PHE A 388 12.50 10.77 24.03
#